data_AF-A0AAV0MHI0-F1
#
_entry.id   AF-A0AAV0MHI0-F1
#
_cell.length_a   1.000
_cell.length_b   1.000
_cell.length_c   1.000
_cell.angle_alpha   90.00
_cell.angle_beta   90.00
_cell.angle_gamma   90.00
#
_symmetry.space_group_name_H-M   'P 1'
#
loop_
_entity.id
_entity.type
_entity.pdbx_description
1 polymer ?
#
loop_
_entity_poly.entity_id
_entity_poly.type
_entity_poly.pdbx_seq_one_letter_code
_entity_poly.pdbx_strand_id
1 'polypeptide(L)'
;MEITTVAEQHADLRRSAFKPTSPSARAVVDQLLKVIEIAESDLLVPCIRAIGNLARTFRATETRMVGPLVKLLDEREPEVMVEATVALNKFASTENFLCVNHSKAIIAAGGTKHLIQLVYFGEQMIQIPSLIMLCYITMNCPDSEVLANEEVLIVLEWSMKQGHLVENVTIQGLLPEAKSRLELYQSRGSRGFH
;
A
#
# COMPACT_ATOMS: atom_id res chain seq x y z
N MET A 1 -11.10 10.77 -11.49
CA MET A 1 -10.66 12.15 -11.76
C MET A 1 -9.57 12.15 -12.81
N GLU A 2 -9.79 12.80 -13.95
CA GLU A 2 -8.89 12.72 -15.11
C GLU A 2 -7.55 13.43 -14.87
N ILE A 3 -7.57 14.61 -14.25
CA ILE A 3 -6.35 15.41 -14.03
C ILE A 3 -5.34 14.72 -13.09
N THR A 4 -5.81 13.99 -12.08
CA THR A 4 -4.91 13.25 -11.18
C THR A 4 -4.30 12.05 -11.89
N THR A 5 -5.03 11.38 -12.81
CA THR A 5 -4.47 10.32 -13.66
C THR A 5 -3.35 10.82 -14.54
N VAL A 6 -3.50 11.99 -15.16
CA VAL A 6 -2.40 12.60 -15.95
C VAL A 6 -1.23 12.96 -15.03
N ALA A 7 -1.50 13.51 -13.84
CA ALA A 7 -0.44 13.84 -12.88
C ALA A 7 0.32 12.60 -12.41
N GLU A 8 -0.34 11.45 -12.24
CA GLU A 8 0.34 10.20 -11.88
C GLU A 8 1.48 9.88 -12.84
N GLN A 9 1.27 10.05 -14.15
CA GLN A 9 2.25 9.70 -15.19
C GLN A 9 3.29 10.82 -15.43
N HIS A 10 2.90 12.09 -15.26
CA HIS A 10 3.75 13.23 -15.63
C HIS A 10 4.33 13.97 -14.42
N ALA A 11 5.65 13.81 -14.20
CA ALA A 11 6.35 14.40 -13.06
C ALA A 11 6.26 15.93 -13.01
N ASP A 12 6.31 16.61 -14.16
CA ASP A 12 6.20 18.07 -14.21
C ASP A 12 4.80 18.56 -13.85
N LEU A 13 3.76 17.82 -14.25
CA LEU A 13 2.38 18.12 -13.86
C LEU A 13 2.15 17.91 -12.36
N ARG A 14 2.75 16.87 -11.75
CA ARG A 14 2.73 16.69 -10.28
C ARG A 14 3.29 17.92 -9.56
N ARG A 15 4.44 18.41 -10.04
CA ARG A 15 5.16 19.52 -9.43
C ARG A 15 4.45 20.86 -9.61
N SER A 16 3.78 21.07 -10.75
CA SER A 16 3.11 22.34 -11.07
C SER A 16 1.67 22.40 -10.55
N ALA A 17 0.83 21.40 -10.85
CA ALA A 17 -0.60 21.44 -10.56
C ALA A 17 -0.95 21.01 -9.11
N PHE A 18 -0.19 20.09 -8.53
CA PHE A 18 -0.46 19.51 -7.21
C PHE A 18 0.64 19.82 -6.19
N LYS A 19 1.16 21.05 -6.21
CA LYS A 19 2.16 21.49 -5.24
C LYS A 19 1.55 21.44 -3.81
N PRO A 20 2.10 20.66 -2.87
CA PRO A 20 1.52 20.54 -1.52
C PRO A 20 1.43 21.84 -0.72
N THR A 21 2.19 22.87 -1.11
CA THR A 21 2.12 24.20 -0.49
C THR A 21 1.00 25.07 -1.02
N SER A 22 0.34 24.67 -2.11
CA SER A 22 -0.74 25.44 -2.72
C SER A 22 -2.01 25.29 -1.88
N PRO A 23 -2.65 26.40 -1.43
CA PRO A 23 -3.92 26.34 -0.71
C PRO A 23 -5.00 25.58 -1.49
N SER A 24 -5.07 25.79 -2.81
CA SER A 24 -6.06 25.13 -3.67
C SER A 24 -5.83 23.62 -3.77
N ALA A 25 -4.57 23.19 -3.91
CA ALA A 25 -4.25 21.76 -3.96
C ALA A 25 -4.57 21.07 -2.62
N ARG A 26 -4.27 21.74 -1.51
CA ARG A 26 -4.61 21.24 -0.17
C ARG A 26 -6.12 21.11 0.02
N ALA A 27 -6.88 22.13 -0.36
CA ALA A 27 -8.34 22.11 -0.26
C ALA A 27 -8.96 20.96 -1.08
N VAL A 28 -8.43 20.68 -2.28
CA VAL A 28 -8.88 19.53 -3.08
C VAL A 28 -8.59 18.22 -2.35
N VAL A 29 -7.37 18.02 -1.86
CA VAL A 29 -7.01 16.81 -1.09
C VAL A 29 -7.89 16.66 0.16
N ASP A 30 -8.19 17.75 0.86
CA ASP A 30 -9.05 17.74 2.05
C ASP A 30 -10.47 17.26 1.72
N GLN A 31 -11.04 17.68 0.58
CA GLN A 31 -12.36 17.21 0.15
C GLN A 31 -12.34 15.74 -0.25
N LEU A 32 -11.31 15.29 -0.98
CA LEU A 32 -11.18 13.87 -1.34
C LEU A 32 -11.05 12.99 -0.10
N LEU A 33 -10.23 13.44 0.87
CA LEU A 33 -10.03 12.71 2.11
C LEU A 33 -11.32 12.63 2.94
N LYS A 34 -12.09 13.72 2.99
CA LYS A 34 -13.39 13.73 3.68
C LYS A 34 -14.34 12.68 3.10
N VAL A 35 -14.39 12.51 1.79
CA VAL A 35 -15.20 11.45 1.16
C VAL A 35 -14.72 10.06 1.55
N ILE A 36 -13.40 9.84 1.54
CA ILE A 36 -12.78 8.56 1.93
C ILE A 36 -13.06 8.23 3.40
N GLU A 37 -13.01 9.22 4.29
CA GLU A 37 -13.27 9.04 5.72
C GLU A 37 -14.74 8.72 6.04
N ILE A 38 -15.68 9.24 5.24
CA ILE A 38 -17.11 8.95 5.40
C ILE A 38 -17.45 7.56 4.87
N ALA A 39 -16.79 7.10 3.80
CA ALA A 39 -16.98 5.80 3.16
C ALA A 39 -18.40 5.48 2.64
N GLU A 40 -19.33 6.45 2.69
CA GLU A 40 -20.72 6.32 2.22
C GLU A 40 -21.00 7.30 1.08
N SER A 41 -20.39 7.08 -0.08
CA SER A 41 -20.57 7.96 -1.24
C SER A 41 -20.31 7.25 -2.56
N ASP A 42 -21.15 7.54 -3.57
CA ASP A 42 -20.92 7.11 -4.96
C ASP A 42 -19.60 7.67 -5.56
N LEU A 43 -19.00 8.67 -4.92
CA LEU A 43 -17.71 9.25 -5.30
C LEU A 43 -16.51 8.59 -4.62
N LEU A 44 -16.73 7.59 -3.76
CA LEU A 44 -15.68 6.97 -2.96
C LEU A 44 -14.56 6.39 -3.83
N VAL A 45 -14.86 5.48 -4.75
CA VAL A 45 -13.87 4.86 -5.65
C VAL A 45 -13.11 5.93 -6.46
N PRO A 46 -13.77 6.91 -7.11
CA PRO A 46 -13.07 8.03 -7.76
C PRO A 46 -12.15 8.83 -6.83
N CYS A 47 -12.50 9.02 -5.56
CA CYS A 47 -11.69 9.74 -4.57
C CYS A 47 -10.48 8.93 -4.12
N ILE A 48 -10.64 7.64 -3.84
CA ILE A 48 -9.54 6.71 -3.52
C ILE A 48 -8.52 6.72 -4.66
N ARG A 49 -9.00 6.54 -5.90
CA ARG A 49 -8.17 6.57 -7.10
C ARG A 49 -7.39 7.87 -7.21
N ALA A 50 -8.08 9.00 -7.01
CA ALA A 50 -7.44 10.31 -7.07
C ALA A 50 -6.32 10.47 -6.04
N ILE A 51 -6.54 10.05 -4.79
CA ILE A 51 -5.51 10.08 -3.74
C ILE A 51 -4.33 9.16 -4.09
N GLY A 52 -4.60 7.95 -4.58
CA GLY A 52 -3.55 7.03 -5.05
C GLY A 52 -2.70 7.64 -6.17
N ASN A 53 -3.33 8.28 -7.15
CA ASN A 53 -2.62 8.94 -8.26
C ASN A 53 -1.73 10.10 -7.79
N LEU A 54 -2.08 10.72 -6.65
CA LEU A 54 -1.31 11.78 -6.00
C LEU A 54 -0.28 11.26 -5.00
N ALA A 55 -0.10 9.95 -4.81
CA ALA A 55 0.79 9.38 -3.79
C ALA A 55 2.22 9.96 -3.80
N ARG A 56 2.73 10.32 -4.99
CA ARG A 56 4.08 10.88 -5.19
C ARG A 56 4.16 12.41 -5.07
N THR A 57 3.06 13.08 -4.71
CA THR A 57 3.04 14.54 -4.50
C THR A 57 3.18 14.90 -3.02
N PHE A 58 2.78 14.01 -2.11
CA PHE A 58 2.78 14.27 -0.68
C PHE A 58 4.19 14.39 -0.10
N ARG A 59 4.26 15.10 1.04
CA ARG A 59 5.50 15.26 1.81
C ARG A 59 5.61 14.16 2.85
N ALA A 60 6.82 13.91 3.35
CA ALA A 60 7.07 12.92 4.38
C ALA A 60 6.20 13.09 5.65
N THR A 61 5.82 14.32 5.97
CA THR A 61 4.97 14.67 7.12
C THR A 61 3.47 14.51 6.86
N GLU A 62 3.08 14.26 5.62
CA GLU A 62 1.68 14.22 5.18
C GLU A 62 1.29 12.76 4.89
N THR A 63 0.86 12.07 5.94
CA THR A 63 0.49 10.64 5.92
C THR A 63 -0.97 10.39 6.29
N ARG A 64 -1.77 11.46 6.50
CA ARG A 64 -3.14 11.34 7.01
C ARG A 64 -4.10 10.59 6.09
N MET A 65 -3.75 10.43 4.82
CA MET A 65 -4.51 9.60 3.88
C MET A 65 -4.31 8.09 4.07
N VAL A 66 -3.18 7.67 4.67
CA VAL A 66 -2.84 6.24 4.78
C VAL A 66 -3.82 5.51 5.69
N GLY A 67 -4.11 6.06 6.87
CA GLY A 67 -5.02 5.43 7.83
C GLY A 67 -6.42 5.18 7.26
N PRO A 68 -7.11 6.19 6.71
CA PRO A 68 -8.40 6.02 6.05
C PRO A 68 -8.38 5.00 4.91
N LEU A 69 -7.34 5.01 4.07
CA LEU A 69 -7.20 4.00 3.00
C LEU A 69 -7.00 2.58 3.56
N VAL A 70 -6.24 2.41 4.65
CA VAL A 70 -6.05 1.09 5.27
C VAL A 70 -7.35 0.55 5.87
N LYS A 71 -8.20 1.40 6.44
CA LYS A 71 -9.52 0.98 6.93
C LYS A 71 -10.39 0.40 5.82
N LEU A 72 -10.25 0.92 4.60
CA LEU A 72 -11.01 0.45 3.43
C LEU A 72 -10.59 -0.95 2.93
N LEU A 73 -9.54 -1.55 3.51
CA LEU A 73 -9.16 -2.94 3.22
C LEU A 73 -10.06 -3.98 3.90
N ASP A 74 -10.88 -3.57 4.87
CA ASP A 74 -11.86 -4.42 5.57
C ASP A 74 -13.31 -4.12 5.13
N GLU A 75 -13.48 -3.41 4.01
CA GLU A 75 -14.80 -3.03 3.51
C GLU A 75 -15.56 -4.20 2.88
N ARG A 76 -16.89 -4.10 2.90
CA ARG A 76 -17.73 -5.15 2.30
C ARG A 76 -17.76 -5.12 0.79
N GLU A 77 -17.46 -3.96 0.19
CA GLU A 77 -17.54 -3.76 -1.25
C GLU A 77 -16.20 -4.12 -1.93
N PRO A 78 -16.16 -5.17 -2.79
CA PRO A 78 -14.91 -5.61 -3.40
C PRO A 78 -14.22 -4.54 -4.26
N GLU A 79 -15.00 -3.70 -4.95
CA GLU A 79 -14.46 -2.61 -5.77
C GLU A 79 -13.69 -1.58 -4.92
N VAL A 80 -14.22 -1.26 -3.73
CA VAL A 80 -13.59 -0.33 -2.78
C VAL A 80 -12.29 -0.93 -2.26
N MET A 81 -12.30 -2.20 -1.85
CA MET A 81 -11.08 -2.89 -1.37
C MET A 81 -9.98 -2.93 -2.45
N VAL A 82 -10.35 -3.23 -3.70
CA VAL A 82 -9.41 -3.28 -4.83
C VAL A 82 -8.82 -1.90 -5.08
N GLU A 83 -9.63 -0.86 -5.17
CA GLU A 83 -9.12 0.48 -5.43
C GLU A 83 -8.27 1.00 -4.25
N ALA A 84 -8.64 0.71 -3.00
CA ALA A 84 -7.85 1.05 -1.82
C ALA A 84 -6.48 0.38 -1.83
N THR A 85 -6.45 -0.91 -2.17
CA THR A 85 -5.20 -1.69 -2.28
C THR A 85 -4.31 -1.17 -3.42
N VAL A 86 -4.89 -0.84 -4.56
CA VAL A 86 -4.15 -0.25 -5.70
C VAL A 86 -3.62 1.13 -5.32
N ALA A 87 -4.39 1.96 -4.62
CA ALA A 87 -3.94 3.26 -4.15
C ALA A 87 -2.78 3.12 -3.16
N LEU A 88 -2.89 2.25 -2.15
CA LEU A 88 -1.84 2.01 -1.15
C LEU A 88 -0.57 1.41 -1.75
N ASN A 89 -0.69 0.57 -2.79
CA ASN A 89 0.47 0.12 -3.57
C ASN A 89 1.29 1.29 -4.14
N LYS A 90 0.65 2.38 -4.60
CA LYS A 90 1.36 3.57 -5.10
C LYS A 90 2.08 4.35 -4.00
N PHE A 91 1.64 4.22 -2.75
CA PHE A 91 2.34 4.77 -1.59
C PHE A 91 3.55 3.92 -1.18
N ALA A 92 3.42 2.59 -1.23
CA ALA A 92 4.46 1.66 -0.80
C ALA A 92 5.47 1.27 -1.90
N SER A 93 5.15 1.47 -3.18
CA SER A 93 6.02 1.05 -4.28
C SER A 93 7.35 1.79 -4.29
N THR A 94 8.38 1.15 -4.83
CA THR A 94 9.73 1.72 -4.95
C THR A 94 9.82 2.94 -5.87
N GLU A 95 8.79 3.20 -6.67
CA GLU A 95 8.67 4.44 -7.45
C GLU A 95 8.35 5.68 -6.59
N ASN A 96 7.90 5.47 -5.35
CA ASN A 96 7.66 6.53 -4.40
C ASN A 96 8.87 6.71 -3.49
N PHE A 97 9.50 7.89 -3.50
CA PHE A 97 10.66 8.19 -2.65
C PHE A 97 10.34 8.09 -1.14
N LEU A 98 9.06 8.19 -0.76
CA LEU A 98 8.59 8.07 0.61
C LEU A 98 8.08 6.66 0.95
N CYS A 99 8.38 5.66 0.13
CA CYS A 99 7.87 4.29 0.29
C CYS A 99 8.09 3.71 1.69
N VAL A 100 9.25 3.96 2.31
CA VAL A 100 9.55 3.52 3.68
C VAL A 100 8.64 4.21 4.70
N ASN A 101 8.50 5.53 4.62
CA ASN A 101 7.62 6.30 5.51
C ASN A 101 6.16 5.85 5.40
N HIS A 102 5.69 5.65 4.18
CA HIS A 102 4.33 5.20 3.94
C HIS A 102 4.12 3.74 4.35
N SER A 103 5.09 2.85 4.12
CA SER A 103 5.02 1.46 4.59
C SER A 103 4.92 1.39 6.11
N LYS A 104 5.70 2.21 6.84
CA LYS A 104 5.58 2.34 8.30
C LYS A 104 4.21 2.84 8.72
N ALA A 105 3.66 3.83 8.04
CA ALA A 105 2.31 4.34 8.31
C ALA A 105 1.22 3.28 8.03
N ILE A 106 1.38 2.47 6.99
CA ILE A 106 0.46 1.36 6.66
C ILE A 106 0.50 0.31 7.77
N ILE A 107 1.69 -0.11 8.20
CA ILE A 107 1.87 -1.06 9.31
C ILE A 107 1.22 -0.51 10.58
N ALA A 108 1.50 0.75 10.93
CA ALA A 108 0.96 1.40 12.13
C ALA A 108 -0.57 1.54 12.11
N ALA A 109 -1.18 1.63 10.93
CA ALA A 109 -2.63 1.63 10.75
C ALA A 109 -3.25 0.23 10.79
N GLY A 110 -2.47 -0.83 11.00
CA GLY A 110 -2.94 -2.22 11.04
C GLY A 110 -3.04 -2.88 9.66
N GLY A 111 -2.44 -2.30 8.62
CA GLY A 111 -2.54 -2.81 7.24
C GLY A 111 -2.02 -4.24 7.06
N THR A 112 -1.01 -4.65 7.84
CA THR A 112 -0.42 -6.00 7.75
C THR A 112 -1.48 -7.09 7.92
N LYS A 113 -2.31 -7.01 8.97
CA LYS A 113 -3.32 -8.03 9.26
C LYS A 113 -4.36 -8.15 8.14
N HIS A 114 -4.85 -7.02 7.64
CA HIS A 114 -5.81 -6.99 6.53
C HIS A 114 -5.21 -7.60 5.26
N LEU A 115 -3.96 -7.25 4.93
CA LEU A 115 -3.27 -7.81 3.77
C LEU A 115 -3.10 -9.33 3.87
N ILE A 116 -2.76 -9.85 5.05
CA ILE A 116 -2.65 -11.30 5.25
C ILE A 116 -3.99 -11.99 4.97
N GLN A 117 -5.10 -11.45 5.47
CA GLN A 117 -6.43 -11.97 5.21
C GLN A 117 -6.78 -11.94 3.71
N LEU A 118 -6.50 -10.82 3.03
CA LEU A 118 -6.74 -10.68 1.59
C LEU A 118 -5.86 -11.61 0.74
N VAL A 119 -4.61 -11.88 1.17
CA VAL A 119 -3.72 -12.84 0.49
C VAL A 119 -4.22 -14.27 0.64
N TYR A 120 -4.73 -14.67 1.80
CA TYR A 120 -5.23 -16.04 2.00
C TYR A 120 -6.62 -16.27 1.40
N PHE A 121 -7.53 -15.30 1.56
CA PHE A 121 -8.96 -15.52 1.33
C PHE A 121 -9.56 -14.61 0.26
N GLY A 122 -8.83 -13.61 -0.22
CA GLY A 122 -9.31 -12.70 -1.25
C GLY A 122 -9.45 -13.38 -2.62
N GLU A 123 -10.41 -12.90 -3.41
CA GLU A 123 -10.51 -13.26 -4.83
C GLU A 123 -9.28 -12.75 -5.60
N GLN A 124 -9.00 -13.35 -6.77
CA GLN A 124 -7.78 -13.06 -7.53
C GLN A 124 -7.55 -11.55 -7.79
N MET A 125 -8.63 -10.80 -8.04
CA MET A 125 -8.59 -9.36 -8.30
C MET A 125 -8.05 -8.52 -7.13
N ILE A 126 -8.21 -8.98 -5.89
CA ILE A 126 -7.71 -8.33 -4.68
C ILE A 126 -6.47 -9.03 -4.12
N GLN A 127 -6.39 -10.35 -4.27
CA GLN A 127 -5.32 -11.19 -3.75
C GLN A 127 -3.95 -10.81 -4.34
N ILE A 128 -3.86 -10.63 -5.66
CA ILE A 128 -2.60 -10.28 -6.33
C ILE A 128 -2.12 -8.88 -5.91
N PRO A 129 -2.95 -7.80 -5.99
CA PRO A 129 -2.55 -6.48 -5.49
C PRO A 129 -2.17 -6.48 -4.00
N SER A 130 -2.84 -7.29 -3.18
CA SER A 130 -2.54 -7.40 -1.74
C SER A 130 -1.18 -8.05 -1.50
N LEU A 131 -0.86 -9.13 -2.22
CA LEU A 131 0.46 -9.76 -2.12
C LEU A 131 1.57 -8.83 -2.60
N ILE A 132 1.36 -8.11 -3.71
CA ILE A 132 2.32 -7.10 -4.20
C ILE A 132 2.58 -6.05 -3.12
N MET A 133 1.53 -5.56 -2.45
CA MET A 133 1.65 -4.58 -1.37
C MET A 133 2.41 -5.14 -0.17
N LEU A 134 2.11 -6.38 0.23
CA LEU A 134 2.81 -7.08 1.32
C LEU A 134 4.30 -7.25 1.01
N CYS A 135 4.64 -7.59 -0.25
CA CYS A 135 6.03 -7.65 -0.70
C CYS A 135 6.73 -6.29 -0.61
N TYR A 136 6.10 -5.20 -1.06
CA TYR A 136 6.68 -3.87 -0.94
C TYR A 136 6.91 -3.45 0.52
N ILE A 137 5.90 -3.62 1.37
CA ILE A 137 6.01 -3.29 2.80
C ILE A 137 7.15 -4.08 3.45
N THR A 138 7.24 -5.38 3.13
CA THR A 138 8.30 -6.25 3.64
C THR A 138 9.69 -5.79 3.19
N MET A 139 9.85 -5.44 1.91
CA MET A 139 11.13 -4.95 1.40
C MET A 139 11.53 -3.58 1.95
N ASN A 140 10.55 -2.74 2.28
CA ASN A 140 10.74 -1.39 2.80
C ASN A 140 10.97 -1.36 4.32
N CYS A 141 10.43 -2.34 5.06
CA CYS A 141 10.47 -2.40 6.52
C CYS A 141 10.79 -3.82 7.04
N PRO A 142 11.88 -4.46 6.58
CA PRO A 142 12.17 -5.87 6.91
C PRO A 142 12.52 -6.10 8.39
N ASP A 143 12.85 -5.04 9.13
CA ASP A 143 13.14 -5.03 10.56
C ASP A 143 11.88 -4.82 11.44
N SER A 144 10.70 -4.73 10.84
CA SER A 144 9.46 -4.47 11.57
C SER A 144 9.07 -5.64 12.47
N GLU A 145 8.97 -5.39 13.77
CA GLU A 145 8.45 -6.35 14.77
C GLU A 145 7.02 -6.80 14.44
N VAL A 146 6.20 -5.92 13.85
CA VAL A 146 4.83 -6.27 13.46
C VAL A 146 4.84 -7.34 12.36
N LEU A 147 5.72 -7.24 11.37
CA LEU A 147 5.82 -8.27 10.33
C LEU A 147 6.31 -9.62 10.87
N ALA A 148 7.15 -9.59 11.91
CA ALA A 148 7.58 -10.80 12.61
C ALA A 148 6.44 -11.42 13.44
N ASN A 149 5.75 -10.61 14.24
CA ASN A 149 4.66 -11.05 15.12
C ASN A 149 3.43 -11.57 14.35
N GLU A 150 3.15 -10.98 13.19
CA GLU A 150 2.06 -11.42 12.28
C GLU A 150 2.51 -12.54 11.33
N GLU A 151 3.70 -13.14 11.56
CA GLU A 151 4.22 -14.29 10.82
C GLU A 151 4.25 -14.10 9.29
N VAL A 152 4.54 -12.88 8.81
CA VAL A 152 4.50 -12.54 7.38
C VAL A 152 5.40 -13.45 6.55
N LEU A 153 6.51 -13.93 7.10
CA LEU A 153 7.38 -14.88 6.43
C LEU A 153 6.64 -16.15 6.00
N ILE A 154 5.78 -16.71 6.87
CA ILE A 154 4.97 -17.90 6.56
C ILE A 154 4.00 -17.60 5.42
N VAL A 155 3.43 -16.39 5.39
CA VAL A 155 2.53 -15.95 4.31
C VAL A 155 3.26 -15.91 2.97
N LEU A 156 4.46 -15.33 2.93
CA LEU A 156 5.27 -15.27 1.71
C LEU A 156 5.68 -16.68 1.23
N GLU A 157 6.05 -17.57 2.15
CA GLU A 157 6.36 -18.98 1.83
C GLU A 157 5.17 -19.75 1.29
N TRP A 158 3.99 -19.53 1.87
CA TRP A 158 2.75 -20.11 1.37
C TRP A 158 2.44 -19.60 -0.04
N SER A 159 2.60 -18.29 -0.28
CA SER A 159 2.38 -17.68 -1.60
C SER A 159 3.30 -18.25 -2.68
N MET A 160 4.56 -18.59 -2.34
CA MET A 160 5.49 -19.23 -3.28
C MET A 160 5.06 -20.63 -3.73
N LYS A 161 4.15 -21.28 -3.00
CA LYS A 161 3.61 -22.61 -3.34
C LYS A 161 2.33 -22.53 -4.18
N GLN A 162 1.78 -21.33 -4.40
CA GLN A 162 0.55 -21.15 -5.15
C GLN A 162 0.86 -20.84 -6.62
N GLY A 163 0.51 -21.78 -7.51
CA GLY A 163 0.79 -21.69 -8.96
C GLY A 163 0.31 -20.37 -9.58
N HIS A 164 -0.94 -20.00 -9.33
CA HIS A 164 -1.54 -18.79 -9.91
C HIS A 164 -0.90 -17.47 -9.41
N LEU A 165 -0.27 -17.49 -8.23
CA LEU A 165 0.46 -16.33 -7.71
C LEU A 165 1.86 -16.24 -8.31
N VAL A 166 2.59 -17.36 -8.40
CA VAL A 166 3.95 -17.37 -8.96
C VAL A 166 3.99 -17.27 -10.48
N GLU A 167 2.88 -17.50 -11.17
CA GLU A 167 2.75 -17.24 -12.61
C GLU A 167 2.57 -15.74 -12.93
N ASN A 168 2.20 -14.92 -11.94
CA ASN A 168 2.06 -13.48 -12.14
C ASN A 168 3.45 -12.82 -12.29
N VAL A 169 3.67 -12.15 -13.42
CA VAL A 169 4.96 -11.53 -13.80
C VAL A 169 5.49 -10.56 -12.74
N THR A 170 4.62 -9.78 -12.10
CA THR A 170 5.03 -8.83 -11.07
C THR A 170 5.45 -9.55 -9.78
N ILE A 171 4.72 -10.59 -9.37
CA ILE A 171 5.03 -11.39 -8.18
C ILE A 171 6.33 -12.18 -8.34
N GLN A 172 6.63 -12.69 -9.55
CA GLN A 172 7.84 -13.48 -9.82
C GLN A 172 9.14 -12.80 -9.37
N GLY A 173 9.24 -11.47 -9.53
CA GLY A 173 10.39 -10.71 -9.07
C GLY A 173 10.29 -10.27 -7.62
N LEU A 174 9.11 -9.84 -7.18
CA LEU A 174 8.93 -9.22 -5.86
C LEU A 174 8.95 -10.23 -4.72
N LEU A 175 8.30 -11.38 -4.89
CA LEU A 175 8.06 -12.33 -3.80
C LEU A 175 9.36 -12.98 -3.28
N PRO A 176 10.28 -13.48 -4.14
CA PRO A 176 11.54 -14.03 -3.66
C PRO A 176 12.42 -12.99 -2.95
N GLU A 177 12.46 -11.75 -3.45
CA GLU A 177 13.23 -10.66 -2.85
C GLU A 177 12.66 -10.24 -1.49
N ALA A 178 11.34 -10.06 -1.40
CA ALA A 178 10.67 -9.74 -0.14
C ALA A 178 10.93 -10.82 0.92
N LYS A 179 10.80 -12.09 0.55
CA LYS A 179 11.10 -13.23 1.43
C LYS A 179 12.56 -13.18 1.91
N SER A 180 13.52 -13.12 0.99
CA SER A 180 14.95 -13.10 1.29
C SER A 180 15.33 -11.98 2.27
N ARG A 181 14.80 -10.77 2.06
CA ARG A 181 15.04 -9.65 2.99
C ARG A 181 14.49 -9.92 4.38
N LEU A 182 13.26 -10.41 4.49
CA LEU A 182 12.65 -10.66 5.80
C LEU A 182 13.38 -11.77 6.57
N GLU A 183 13.76 -12.85 5.91
CA GLU A 183 14.54 -13.96 6.50
C GLU A 183 15.88 -13.48 7.08
N LEU A 184 16.57 -12.60 6.36
CA LEU A 184 17.85 -12.05 6.82
C LEU A 184 17.72 -11.23 8.11
N TYR A 185 16.59 -10.55 8.32
CA TYR A 185 16.35 -9.79 9.55
C TYR A 185 15.84 -10.68 10.70
N GLN A 186 14.91 -11.60 10.43
CA GLN A 186 14.39 -12.49 11.46
C GLN A 186 15.46 -13.47 11.99
N SER A 187 16.37 -13.93 11.14
CA SER A 187 17.52 -14.76 11.55
C SER A 187 18.57 -14.01 12.39
N ARG A 188 18.60 -12.66 12.32
CA ARG A 188 19.46 -11.83 13.19
C ARG A 188 18.81 -11.58 14.54
N GLY A 189 17.49 -11.39 14.58
CA GLY A 189 16.72 -11.22 15.82
C GLY A 189 16.76 -12.46 16.73
N SER A 190 16.74 -13.66 16.15
CA SER A 190 16.85 -14.92 16.91
C SER A 190 18.25 -15.19 17.51
N ARG A 191 19.27 -14.39 17.14
CA ARG A 191 20.63 -14.47 17.70
C ARG A 191 20.87 -13.50 18.86
N GLY A 192 19.84 -12.80 19.35
CA GLY A 192 19.93 -11.86 20.47
C GLY A 192 19.74 -12.53 21.84
N PHE A 193 20.85 -12.77 22.54
CA PHE A 193 21.04 -12.95 24.00
C PHE A 193 20.19 -14.01 24.73
N HIS A 194 20.79 -15.19 24.92
CA HIS A 194 20.62 -16.01 26.12
C HIS A 194 21.34 -15.39 27.32
#